data_AF-A0A6C0JC29-F1
#
_entry.id   AF-A0A6C0JC29-F1
#
_cell.length_a   1.000
_cell.length_b   1.000
_cell.length_c   1.000
_cell.angle_alpha   90.00
_cell.angle_beta   90.00
_cell.angle_gamma   90.00
#
_symmetry.space_group_name_H-M   'P 1'
#
loop_
_entity.id
_entity.type
_entity.pdbx_description
1 polymer ?
#
loop_
_entity_poly.entity_id
_entity_poly.type
_entity_poly.pdbx_seq_one_letter_code
_entity_poly.pdbx_strand_id
1 'polypeptide(L)'
;MTSFKSWTQNNSLFKISGGIVSSKQSKPVDIRNYIRANMFYTRSDIRLKSNICDLNNDDLDKLNKVVPKSYYFRNDNTKHFGFIAQDIEKIFPYLVSIDGDGMKSVNYLEMIPLLLHKINDLERKLEEIKK
;
A
#
# COMPACT_ATOMS: atom_id res chain seq x y z
N MET A 1 -2.98 -23.43 -25.81
CA MET A 1 -2.90 -22.21 -26.65
C MET A 1 -4.19 -21.42 -26.45
N THR A 2 -4.29 -20.71 -25.33
CA THR A 2 -5.51 -19.94 -24.98
C THR A 2 -5.44 -18.59 -25.70
N SER A 3 -6.32 -18.40 -26.68
CA SER A 3 -6.42 -17.16 -27.43
C SER A 3 -6.85 -16.03 -26.50
N PHE A 4 -5.98 -15.05 -26.29
CA PHE A 4 -6.39 -13.74 -25.78
C PHE A 4 -7.33 -13.13 -26.83
N LYS A 5 -8.64 -13.10 -26.56
CA LYS A 5 -9.59 -12.30 -27.34
C LYS A 5 -9.29 -10.84 -27.07
N SER A 6 -8.47 -10.27 -27.96
CA SER A 6 -8.21 -8.83 -28.06
C SER A 6 -9.53 -8.10 -28.36
N TRP A 7 -10.10 -7.47 -27.33
CA TRP A 7 -11.10 -6.42 -27.53
C TRP A 7 -10.39 -5.16 -28.03
N THR A 8 -10.20 -5.07 -29.34
CA THR A 8 -9.85 -3.82 -30.01
C THR A 8 -11.05 -3.35 -30.81
N GLN A 9 -11.86 -2.47 -30.21
CA GLN A 9 -12.65 -1.49 -30.95
C GLN A 9 -12.32 -0.09 -30.39
N ASN A 10 -11.50 0.63 -31.15
CA ASN A 10 -11.42 2.08 -31.34
C ASN A 10 -11.46 3.09 -30.17
N ASN A 11 -11.34 2.69 -28.90
CA ASN A 11 -11.11 3.65 -27.81
C ASN A 11 -10.46 3.00 -26.57
N SER A 12 -9.36 2.26 -26.76
CA SER A 12 -8.77 1.51 -25.64
C SER A 12 -8.12 2.47 -24.62
N LEU A 13 -8.70 2.51 -23.42
CA LEU A 13 -8.20 3.22 -22.24
C LEU A 13 -6.80 2.74 -21.83
N PHE A 14 -6.41 1.54 -22.27
CA PHE A 14 -5.12 0.93 -22.02
C PHE A 14 -4.37 0.67 -23.34
N LYS A 15 -3.05 0.84 -23.30
CA LYS A 15 -2.11 0.44 -24.35
C LYS A 15 -1.26 -0.71 -23.83
N ILE A 16 -1.17 -1.79 -24.60
CA ILE A 16 -0.30 -2.94 -24.35
C ILE A 16 0.82 -2.89 -25.38
N SER A 17 2.08 -2.87 -24.93
CA SER A 17 3.26 -2.85 -25.81
C SER A 17 4.45 -3.50 -25.11
N GLY A 18 5.03 -4.55 -25.70
CA GLY A 18 6.24 -5.19 -25.16
C GLY A 18 6.10 -5.74 -23.74
N GLY A 19 4.92 -6.26 -23.36
CA GLY A 19 4.63 -6.74 -22.00
C GLY A 19 4.27 -5.63 -21.00
N ILE A 20 4.28 -4.36 -21.41
CA ILE A 20 3.88 -3.23 -20.57
C ILE A 20 2.40 -2.92 -20.84
N VAL A 21 1.61 -2.87 -19.77
CA VAL A 21 0.25 -2.31 -19.77
C VAL A 21 0.32 -0.89 -19.24
N SER A 22 -0.13 0.08 -20.03
CA SER A 22 -0.17 1.49 -19.66
C SER A 22 -1.58 2.05 -19.80
N SER A 23 -2.06 2.76 -18.79
CA SER A 23 -3.29 3.55 -18.92
C SER A 23 -2.99 4.83 -19.70
N LYS A 24 -3.86 5.20 -20.63
CA LYS A 24 -3.84 6.52 -21.27
C LYS A 24 -4.45 7.60 -20.39
N GLN A 25 -5.14 7.21 -19.31
CA GLN A 25 -5.68 8.14 -18.33
C GLN A 25 -4.61 8.50 -17.30
N SER A 26 -4.65 9.73 -16.81
CA SER A 26 -3.84 10.20 -15.68
C SER A 26 -4.33 9.68 -14.33
N LYS A 27 -5.51 9.04 -14.29
CA LYS A 27 -6.12 8.51 -13.06
C LYS A 27 -5.53 7.14 -12.67
N PRO A 28 -5.42 6.84 -11.36
CA PRO A 28 -5.08 5.51 -10.88
C PRO A 28 -6.02 4.43 -11.45
N VAL A 29 -5.50 3.22 -11.58
CA VAL A 29 -6.30 2.04 -11.97
C VAL A 29 -6.81 1.36 -10.70
N ASP A 30 -8.12 1.31 -10.53
CA ASP A 30 -8.79 0.59 -9.45
C ASP A 30 -9.16 -0.84 -9.89
N ILE A 31 -8.82 -1.83 -9.07
CA ILE A 31 -9.05 -3.26 -9.32
C ILE A 31 -9.85 -3.84 -8.15
N ARG A 32 -11.11 -4.20 -8.42
CA ARG A 32 -12.09 -4.59 -7.38
C ARG A 32 -11.93 -5.98 -6.78
N ASN A 33 -11.17 -6.87 -7.44
CA ASN A 33 -10.98 -8.26 -7.01
C ASN A 33 -9.53 -8.48 -6.57
N TYR A 34 -8.85 -9.48 -7.11
CA TYR A 34 -7.47 -9.81 -6.76
C TYR A 34 -6.51 -9.50 -7.92
N ILE A 35 -5.29 -9.12 -7.55
CA ILE A 35 -4.12 -9.13 -8.43
C ILE A 35 -3.26 -10.31 -7.99
N ARG A 36 -2.93 -11.21 -8.93
CA ARG A 36 -1.96 -12.28 -8.69
C ARG A 36 -0.74 -12.03 -9.56
N ALA A 37 0.42 -11.96 -8.93
CA ALA A 37 1.71 -11.78 -9.58
C ALA A 37 2.76 -12.58 -8.81
N ASN A 38 3.81 -13.01 -9.50
CA ASN A 38 4.94 -13.67 -8.83
C ASN A 38 5.70 -12.68 -7.93
N MET A 39 5.79 -11.41 -8.33
CA MET A 39 6.50 -10.36 -7.60
C MET A 39 5.86 -9.00 -7.85
N PHE A 40 5.94 -8.11 -6.85
CA PHE A 40 5.57 -6.70 -6.95
C PHE A 40 6.81 -5.84 -6.73
N TYR A 41 7.31 -5.20 -7.78
CA TYR A 41 8.40 -4.22 -7.68
C TYR A 41 7.83 -2.80 -7.69
N THR A 42 8.10 -2.04 -6.63
CA THR A 42 7.76 -0.61 -6.56
C THR A 42 8.98 0.23 -6.93
N ARG A 43 8.76 1.36 -7.61
CA ARG A 43 9.84 2.28 -8.00
C ARG A 43 10.42 2.93 -6.73
N SER A 44 11.73 2.78 -6.50
CA SER A 44 12.39 3.30 -5.29
C SER A 44 13.77 3.94 -5.56
N ASP A 45 14.10 4.18 -6.84
CA ASP A 45 15.36 4.81 -7.26
C ASP A 45 15.52 6.22 -6.66
N ILE A 46 16.74 6.55 -6.22
CA ILE A 46 17.07 7.83 -5.58
C ILE A 46 16.70 9.04 -6.45
N ARG A 47 16.79 8.91 -7.78
CA ARG A 47 16.45 9.98 -8.73
C ARG A 47 14.96 10.30 -8.80
N LEU A 48 14.12 9.42 -8.24
CA LEU A 48 12.67 9.61 -8.14
C LEU A 48 12.26 10.21 -6.79
N LYS A 49 13.23 10.50 -5.89
CA LYS A 49 12.99 10.96 -4.53
C LYS A 49 13.70 12.29 -4.28
N SER A 50 13.12 13.11 -3.42
CA SER A 50 13.65 14.40 -2.97
C SER A 50 13.30 14.60 -1.50
N ASN A 51 14.00 15.52 -0.81
CA ASN A 51 13.78 15.81 0.62
C ASN A 51 13.84 14.55 1.50
N ILE A 52 14.88 13.75 1.32
CA ILE A 52 15.04 12.47 2.00
C ILE A 52 15.55 12.72 3.42
N CYS A 53 14.80 12.23 4.41
CA CYS A 53 15.14 12.28 5.82
C CYS A 53 14.94 10.89 6.45
N ASP A 54 15.71 10.60 7.49
CA ASP A 54 15.51 9.39 8.29
C ASP A 54 14.20 9.47 9.08
N LEU A 55 13.59 8.31 9.33
CA LEU A 55 12.47 8.19 10.24
C LEU A 55 12.92 8.54 11.66
N ASN A 56 12.05 9.21 12.41
CA ASN A 56 12.35 9.68 13.76
C ASN A 56 11.43 9.04 14.81
N ASN A 57 11.67 9.37 16.08
CA ASN A 57 10.91 8.81 17.20
C ASN A 57 9.42 9.18 17.17
N ASP A 58 9.03 10.34 16.63
CA ASP A 58 7.61 10.71 16.51
C ASP A 58 6.88 9.78 15.53
N ASP A 59 7.53 9.37 14.45
CA ASP A 59 7.00 8.36 13.53
C ASP A 59 6.77 7.01 14.24
N LEU A 60 7.68 6.63 15.15
CA LEU A 60 7.59 5.41 15.96
C LEU A 60 6.54 5.47 17.07
N ASP A 61 6.31 6.65 17.63
CA ASP A 61 5.32 6.88 18.69
C ASP A 61 3.90 6.86 18.15
N LYS A 62 3.72 7.38 16.92
CA LYS A 62 2.46 7.26 16.16
C LYS A 62 2.07 5.80 15.93
N LEU A 63 3.02 4.91 15.63
CA LEU A 63 2.74 3.48 15.45
C LEU A 63 2.11 2.82 16.69
N ASN A 64 2.46 3.27 17.91
CA ASN A 64 1.87 2.71 19.13
C ASN A 64 0.35 2.93 19.22
N LYS A 65 -0.19 3.89 18.47
CA LYS A 65 -1.62 4.22 18.42
C LYS A 65 -2.38 3.41 17.36
N VAL A 66 -1.67 2.68 16.51
CA VAL A 66 -2.26 1.86 15.44
C VAL A 66 -2.75 0.54 16.02
N VAL A 67 -4.03 0.22 15.80
CA VAL A 67 -4.67 -0.99 16.32
C VAL A 67 -5.17 -1.87 15.17
N PRO A 68 -4.57 -3.07 14.96
CA PRO A 68 -5.08 -4.05 14.02
C PRO A 68 -6.50 -4.50 14.36
N LYS A 69 -7.30 -4.80 13.35
CA LYS A 69 -8.69 -5.23 13.47
C LYS A 69 -8.90 -6.55 12.74
N SER A 70 -9.81 -7.38 13.24
CA SER A 70 -10.43 -8.45 12.45
C SER A 70 -11.81 -8.01 11.98
N TYR A 71 -12.18 -8.33 10.76
CA TYR A 71 -13.45 -7.92 10.18
C TYR A 71 -13.94 -8.92 9.12
N TYR A 72 -15.19 -8.72 8.71
CA TYR A 72 -15.84 -9.40 7.59
C TYR A 72 -16.33 -8.32 6.62
N PHE A 73 -16.20 -8.54 5.31
CA PHE A 73 -16.86 -7.65 4.37
C PHE A 73 -18.37 -7.96 4.36
N ARG A 74 -19.19 -6.95 4.07
CA ARG A 74 -20.66 -7.10 4.12
C ARG A 74 -21.20 -8.25 3.25
N ASN A 75 -20.50 -8.59 2.17
CA ASN A 75 -20.89 -9.62 1.20
C ASN A 75 -19.90 -10.81 1.19
N ASP A 76 -19.08 -10.98 2.22
CA ASP A 76 -18.12 -12.06 2.32
C ASP A 76 -17.96 -12.53 3.77
N ASN A 77 -18.22 -13.82 4.01
CA ASN A 77 -18.17 -14.47 5.31
C ASN A 77 -16.76 -14.95 5.68
N THR A 78 -15.75 -14.61 4.89
CA THR A 78 -14.35 -14.89 5.21
C THR A 78 -13.86 -13.89 6.26
N LYS A 79 -13.16 -14.40 7.28
CA LYS A 79 -12.53 -13.54 8.30
C LYS A 79 -11.27 -12.91 7.74
N HIS A 80 -11.16 -11.59 7.82
CA HIS A 80 -10.01 -10.81 7.39
C HIS A 80 -9.32 -10.11 8.57
N PHE A 81 -8.07 -9.71 8.36
CA PHE A 81 -7.29 -8.90 9.28
C PHE A 81 -6.73 -7.68 8.56
N GLY A 82 -6.67 -6.55 9.23
CA GLY A 82 -6.16 -5.31 8.65
C GLY A 82 -6.47 -4.12 9.53
N PHE A 83 -6.78 -2.98 8.92
CA PHE A 83 -7.07 -1.74 9.61
C PHE A 83 -8.34 -1.07 9.10
N ILE A 84 -8.90 -0.18 9.92
CA ILE A 84 -9.92 0.77 9.49
C ILE A 84 -9.19 1.99 8.93
N ALA A 85 -9.41 2.30 7.65
CA ALA A 85 -8.70 3.37 6.96
C ALA A 85 -8.89 4.74 7.64
N GLN A 86 -10.07 5.00 8.21
CA GLN A 86 -10.38 6.22 8.95
C GLN A 86 -9.59 6.35 10.27
N ASP A 87 -9.20 5.23 10.88
CA ASP A 87 -8.36 5.25 12.08
C ASP A 87 -6.90 5.47 11.71
N ILE A 88 -6.45 4.86 10.61
CA ILE A 88 -5.10 5.08 10.06
C ILE A 88 -4.93 6.53 9.63
N GLU A 89 -5.90 7.11 8.93
CA GLU A 89 -5.83 8.49 8.41
C GLU A 89 -5.56 9.53 9.52
N LYS A 90 -6.14 9.33 10.71
CA LYS A 90 -5.92 10.22 11.86
C LYS A 90 -4.47 10.23 12.36
N ILE A 91 -3.72 9.15 12.10
CA ILE A 91 -2.37 8.94 12.60
C ILE A 91 -1.34 9.13 11.47
N PHE A 92 -1.59 8.52 10.32
CA PHE A 92 -0.77 8.51 9.12
C PHE A 92 -1.63 8.83 7.89
N PRO A 93 -2.00 10.11 7.66
CA PRO A 93 -2.88 10.51 6.56
C PRO A 93 -2.32 10.12 5.19
N TYR A 94 -0.99 10.15 5.03
CA TYR A 94 -0.32 9.80 3.77
C TYR A 94 -0.37 8.31 3.40
N LEU A 95 -0.72 7.45 4.35
CA LEU A 95 -0.94 6.01 4.09
C LEU A 95 -2.36 5.71 3.61
N VAL A 96 -3.23 6.73 3.51
CA VAL A 96 -4.63 6.56 3.11
C VAL A 96 -4.89 7.26 1.79
N SER A 97 -5.43 6.51 0.84
CA SER A 97 -5.92 7.04 -0.43
C SER A 97 -7.44 7.11 -0.43
N ILE A 98 -7.99 8.15 -1.05
CA ILE A 98 -9.42 8.37 -1.24
C ILE A 98 -9.71 8.32 -2.73
N ASP A 99 -10.61 7.44 -3.15
CA ASP A 99 -11.02 7.35 -4.55
C ASP A 99 -12.08 8.39 -4.94
N GLY A 100 -12.55 8.35 -6.19
CA GLY A 100 -13.54 9.29 -6.71
C GLY A 100 -14.92 9.19 -6.04
N ASP A 101 -15.23 8.06 -5.40
CA ASP A 101 -16.49 7.81 -4.70
C ASP A 101 -16.37 8.06 -3.19
N GLY A 102 -15.20 8.54 -2.72
CA GLY A 102 -14.92 8.83 -1.32
C GLY A 102 -14.54 7.60 -0.49
N MET A 103 -14.30 6.43 -1.11
CA MET A 103 -13.87 5.24 -0.40
C MET A 103 -12.39 5.33 -0.05
N LYS A 104 -12.06 4.89 1.17
CA LYS A 104 -10.71 4.97 1.72
C LYS A 104 -10.01 3.62 1.65
N SER A 105 -8.74 3.63 1.24
CA SER A 105 -7.88 2.46 1.14
C SER A 105 -6.54 2.73 1.84
N VAL A 106 -5.90 1.69 2.38
CA VAL A 106 -4.64 1.79 3.14
C VAL A 106 -3.48 1.26 2.30
N ASN A 107 -2.38 2.01 2.23
CA ASN A 107 -1.12 1.61 1.62
C ASN A 107 -0.28 0.78 2.61
N TYR A 108 -0.55 -0.53 2.65
CA TYR A 108 0.18 -1.46 3.53
C TYR A 108 1.68 -1.58 3.19
N LEU A 109 2.08 -1.34 1.93
CA LEU A 109 3.48 -1.48 1.52
C LEU A 109 4.37 -0.44 2.21
N GLU A 110 3.88 0.79 2.38
CA GLU A 110 4.62 1.86 3.06
C GLU A 110 4.62 1.71 4.59
N MET A 111 3.79 0.81 5.15
CA MET A 111 3.88 0.46 6.58
C MET A 111 5.11 -0.40 6.89
N ILE A 112 5.62 -1.16 5.93
CA ILE A 112 6.75 -2.08 6.13
C ILE A 112 8.00 -1.36 6.68
N PRO A 113 8.51 -0.26 6.08
CA PRO A 113 9.68 0.44 6.62
C PRO A 113 9.42 1.06 8.00
N LEU A 114 8.19 1.52 8.29
CA LEU A 114 7.81 2.02 9.61
C LEU A 114 7.90 0.91 10.67
N LEU A 115 7.36 -0.27 10.37
CA LEU A 115 7.42 -1.45 11.25
C LEU A 115 8.86 -1.94 11.45
N LEU A 116 9.67 -1.96 10.40
CA LEU A 116 11.09 -2.31 10.48
C LEU A 116 11.84 -1.34 11.40
N HIS A 117 11.62 -0.03 11.25
CA HIS A 117 12.24 0.97 12.11
C HIS A 117 11.85 0.77 13.58
N LYS A 118 10.58 0.42 13.86
CA LYS A 118 10.12 0.10 15.21
C LYS A 118 10.81 -1.13 15.80
N ILE A 119 10.99 -2.18 15.00
CA ILE A 119 11.70 -3.40 15.43
C ILE A 119 13.14 -3.06 15.80
N ASN A 120 13.86 -2.34 14.93
CA ASN A 120 15.25 -1.94 15.19
C ASN A 120 15.37 -1.06 16.44
N ASP A 121 14.40 -0.15 16.67
CA ASP A 121 14.36 0.66 17.89
C ASP A 121 14.15 -0.19 19.15
N LEU A 122 13.26 -1.18 19.09
CA LEU A 122 13.03 -2.12 20.19
C LEU A 122 14.27 -2.98 20.48
N GLU A 123 14.97 -3.45 19.45
CA GLU A 123 16.21 -4.21 19.60
C GLU A 123 17.31 -3.37 20.28
N ARG A 124 17.48 -2.10 19.85
CA ARG A 124 18.45 -1.18 20.48
C ARG A 124 18.15 -0.96 21.97
N LYS A 125 16.89 -0.72 22.31
CA LYS A 125 16.46 -0.55 23.72
C LYS A 125 16.70 -1.81 24.55
N LEU A 126 16.50 -2.98 23.96
CA LEU A 126 16.75 -4.25 24.65
C LEU A 126 18.25 -4.43 24.96
N GLU A 127 19.13 -4.06 24.04
CA GLU A 127 20.58 -4.14 24.24
C GLU A 127 21.09 -3.11 25.26
N GLU A 128 20.44 -1.95 25.38
CA GLU A 128 20.73 -0.99 26.45
C GLU A 128 20.35 -1.51 27.83
N ILE A 129 19.24 -2.25 27.95
CA ILE A 129 18.76 -2.83 29.22
C ILE A 129 19.63 -4.01 29.68
N LYS A 130 20.23 -4.76 28.74
CA LYS A 130 21.08 -5.92 29.06
C LYS A 130 22.51 -5.57 29.50
N LYS A 131 22.94 -4.33 29.26
CA LYS A 131 24.25 -3.81 29.71
C LYS A 131 24.22 -3.45 31.19
#